data_AF-A0A5C4TK03-F1
#
_entry.id   AF-A0A5C4TK03-F1
#
_cell.length_a   1.000
_cell.length_b   1.000
_cell.length_c   1.000
_cell.angle_alpha   90.00
_cell.angle_beta   90.00
_cell.angle_gamma   90.00
#
_symmetry.space_group_name_H-M   'P 1'
#
loop_
_entity.id
_entity.type
_entity.pdbx_description
1 polymer ?
#
loop_
_entity_poly.entity_id
_entity_poly.type
_entity_poly.pdbx_seq_one_letter_code
_entity_poly.pdbx_strand_id
1 'polypeptide(L)' 'MITISIIIILVFLYLKHRNNKKNSATELINLKKLLDKGVITQEEFDKKKKDILGL' A
#
# COMPACT_ATOMS: atom_id res chain seq x y z
N MET A 1 29.48 4.98 9.54
CA MET A 1 29.13 3.61 9.11
C MET A 1 27.99 3.03 9.94
N ILE A 2 28.10 2.99 11.28
CA ILE A 2 27.07 2.45 12.19
C ILE A 2 25.73 3.23 12.17
N THR A 3 25.78 4.56 12.10
CA THR A 3 24.58 5.43 12.07
C THR A 3 23.70 5.20 10.84
N ILE A 4 24.31 4.97 9.69
CA ILE A 4 23.62 4.71 8.42
C ILE A 4 22.89 3.36 8.49
N SER A 5 23.55 2.32 9.04
CA SER A 5 22.93 1.01 9.24
C SER A 5 21.72 1.08 10.18
N ILE A 6 21.80 1.84 11.27
CA ILE A 6 20.68 2.03 12.22
C ILE A 6 19.49 2.72 11.55
N ILE A 7 19.73 3.77 10.76
CA ILE A 7 18.68 4.48 10.03
C ILE A 7 17.99 3.55 9.03
N ILE A 8 18.76 2.74 8.29
CA ILE A 8 18.21 1.77 7.33
C ILE A 8 17.35 0.72 8.04
N ILE A 9 17.80 0.21 9.18
CA ILE A 9 17.05 -0.76 9.99
C ILE A 9 15.74 -0.14 10.50
N LEU A 10 15.77 1.11 11.00
CA LEU A 10 14.58 1.82 11.46
C LEU A 10 13.58 2.10 10.31
N VAL A 11 14.08 2.49 9.14
CA VAL A 11 13.26 2.69 7.94
C VAL A 11 12.65 1.37 7.47
N PHE A 12 13.41 0.27 7.50
CA PHE A 12 12.92 -1.05 7.12
C PHE A 12 11.87 -1.58 8.11
N LEU A 13 12.06 -1.36 9.42
CA LEU A 13 11.08 -1.68 10.46
C LEU A 13 9.80 -0.86 10.31
N TYR A 14 9.93 0.43 9.98
CA TYR A 14 8.81 1.31 9.68
C TYR A 14 8.00 0.82 8.46
N LEU A 15 8.67 0.26 7.44
CA LEU A 15 8.01 -0.32 6.25
C LEU A 15 7.39 -1.71 6.50
N LYS A 16 7.94 -2.51 7.43
CA LYS A 16 7.54 -3.91 7.66
C LYS A 16 6.20 -4.08 8.40
N HIS A 17 5.59 -3.00 8.90
CA HIS A 17 4.32 -3.09 9.63
C HIS A 17 3.09 -3.03 8.70
N ARG A 18 2.80 -4.11 7.98
CA ARG A 18 1.51 -4.29 7.26
C ARG A 18 0.82 -5.57 7.73
N ASN A 19 -0.06 -5.39 8.70
CA ASN A 19 -0.89 -6.45 9.28
C ASN A 19 -1.79 -7.11 8.22
N ASN A 20 -1.73 -8.43 8.21
CA ASN A 20 -2.33 -9.32 7.23
C ASN A 20 -3.75 -9.73 7.67
N LYS A 21 -4.70 -8.79 7.54
CA LYS A 21 -6.14 -9.09 7.59
C LYS A 21 -6.73 -8.56 6.29
N LYS A 22 -7.03 -9.47 5.35
CA LYS A 22 -7.67 -9.19 4.05
C LYS A 22 -9.11 -8.71 4.28
N ASN A 23 -9.26 -7.46 4.69
CA ASN A 23 -10.52 -6.75 4.58
C ASN A 23 -10.53 -6.02 3.24
N SER A 24 -11.62 -6.11 2.48
CA SER A 24 -11.83 -5.39 1.22
C SER A 24 -11.52 -3.89 1.35
N ALA A 25 -11.81 -3.32 2.52
CA ALA A 25 -11.44 -1.95 2.88
C ALA A 25 -9.92 -1.68 2.86
N THR A 26 -9.10 -2.63 3.32
CA THR A 26 -7.64 -2.52 3.32
C THR A 26 -7.09 -2.55 1.90
N GLU A 27 -7.67 -3.38 1.02
CA GLU A 27 -7.27 -3.42 -0.39
C GLU A 27 -7.59 -2.12 -1.12
N LEU A 28 -8.76 -1.54 -0.86
CA LEU A 28 -9.13 -0.22 -1.40
C LEU A 28 -8.19 0.90 -0.94
N ILE A 29 -7.80 0.90 0.34
CA ILE A 29 -6.82 1.85 0.88
C ILE A 29 -5.46 1.69 0.19
N ASN A 30 -5.05 0.45 -0.08
CA ASN A 30 -3.80 0.18 -0.77
C ASN A 30 -3.84 0.62 -2.24
N LEU A 31 -4.96 0.40 -2.93
CA LEU A 31 -5.17 0.89 -4.29
C LEU A 31 -5.14 2.42 -4.34
N LYS A 32 -5.78 3.10 -3.38
CA LYS A 32 -5.76 4.56 -3.31
C LYS A 32 -4.33 5.07 -3.11
N LYS A 33 -3.55 4.42 -2.26
CA LYS A 33 -2.12 4.75 -2.07
C LYS A 33 -1.26 4.53 -3.33
N LEU A 34 -1.62 3.59 -4.19
CA LEU A 34 -0.91 3.38 -5.47
C LEU A 34 -1.28 4.45 -6.49
N LEU A 35 -2.55 4.87 -6.52
CA LEU A 35 -3.05 5.97 -7.33
C LEU A 35 -2.41 7.31 -6.91
N ASP A 36 -2.37 7.60 -5.61
CA ASP A 36 -1.73 8.80 -5.05
C ASP A 36 -0.22 8.86 -5.34
N LYS A 37 0.42 7.69 -5.54
CA LYS A 37 1.82 7.57 -5.94
C LYS A 37 2.03 7.61 -7.45
N GLY A 38 0.96 7.70 -8.25
CA GLY A 38 1.02 7.65 -9.71
C GLY A 38 1.40 6.28 -10.29
N VAL A 39 1.30 5.20 -9.50
CA VAL A 39 1.64 3.84 -9.92
C VAL A 39 0.53 3.21 -10.76
N ILE A 40 -0.71 3.61 -10.51
CA ILE A 40 -1.90 3.20 -11.27
C ILE A 40 -2.70 4.42 -11.68
N THR A 41 -3.49 4.30 -12.74
CA THR A 41 -4.38 5.38 -13.20
C THR A 41 -5.74 5.34 -12.47
N GLN A 42 -6.53 6.42 -12.59
CA GLN A 42 -7.89 6.46 -12.05
C GLN A 42 -8.77 5.33 -12.62
N GLU A 43 -8.61 5.02 -13.91
CA GLU A 43 -9.36 3.93 -14.57
C GLU A 43 -9.02 2.56 -13.98
N GLU A 44 -7.74 2.29 -13.72
CA GLU A 44 -7.29 1.04 -13.10
C GLU A 44 -7.75 0.92 -11.64
N PHE A 45 -7.75 2.04 -10.92
CA PHE A 45 -8.29 2.13 -9.56
C PHE A 45 -9.78 1.80 -9.54
N ASP A 46 -10.59 2.40 -10.40
CA ASP A 46 -12.02 2.17 -10.45
C ASP A 46 -12.39 0.74 -10.87
N LYS A 47 -11.65 0.16 -11.83
CA LYS A 47 -11.84 -1.23 -12.24
C LYS A 47 -11.61 -2.19 -11.07
N LYS A 48 -10.50 -2.03 -10.34
CA LYS A 48 -10.18 -2.87 -9.19
C LYS A 48 -11.10 -2.61 -7.99
N LYS A 49 -11.55 -1.38 -7.81
CA LYS A 49 -12.54 -1.03 -6.79
C LYS A 49 -13.85 -1.78 -7.02
N LYS A 50 -14.35 -1.81 -8.26
CA LYS A 50 -15.57 -2.55 -8.61
C LYS A 50 -15.43 -4.05 -8.37
N ASP A 51 -14.29 -4.62 -8.76
CA ASP A 51 -13.95 -6.03 -8.56
C ASP A 51 -13.94 -6.41 -7.06
N ILE A 52 -13.36 -5.56 -6.22
CA ILE A 52 -13.31 -5.75 -4.75
C ILE A 52 -14.69 -5.59 -4.10
N LEU A 53 -15.54 -4.72 -4.64
CA LEU A 53 -16.92 -4.52 -4.16
C LEU A 53 -17.92 -5.51 -4.76
N GLY A 54 -17.55 -6.27 -5.80
CA GLY A 54 -18.44 -7.20 -6.50
C GLY A 54 -19.59 -6.53 -7.26
N LEU A 55 -19.36 -5.31 -7.77
CA LEU A 55 -20.36 -4.48 -8.48
C LEU A 55 -20.16 -4.45 -9.99
#